data_AF-A0A2L2Z3T0-F1
#
_entry.id   AF-A0A2L2Z3T0-F1
#
_cell.length_a   1.000
_cell.length_b   1.000
_cell.length_c   1.000
_cell.angle_alpha   90.00
_cell.angle_beta   90.00
_cell.angle_gamma   90.00
#
_symmetry.space_group_name_H-M   'P 1'
#
loop_
_entity.id
_entity.type
_entity.pdbx_description
1 polymer ?
#
loop_
_entity_poly.entity_id
_entity_poly.type
_entity_poly.pdbx_seq_one_letter_code
_entity_poly.pdbx_strand_id
1 'polypeptide(L)' 'YESSEYKIKDEREAIQKKTFTKWVNKHLKKANREIFDLFDDLRDGLNLISLLEVLSSEKLPREKEVL' A
#
# COMPACT_ATOMS: atom_id res chain seq x y z
N TYR A 1 -6.76 12.08 -31.05
CA TYR A 1 -6.55 10.64 -30.92
C TYR A 1 -5.68 10.30 -29.71
N GLU A 2 -4.52 10.93 -29.51
CA GLU A 2 -3.70 10.72 -28.30
C GLU A 2 -4.45 10.99 -26.97
N SER A 3 -5.32 12.01 -26.90
CA SER A 3 -6.04 12.40 -25.66
C SER A 3 -6.94 11.31 -25.04
N SER A 4 -7.55 10.42 -25.84
CA SER A 4 -8.43 9.38 -25.30
C SER A 4 -7.65 8.22 -24.67
N GLU A 5 -6.48 7.88 -25.21
CA GLU A 5 -5.62 6.83 -24.66
C GLU A 5 -5.00 7.26 -23.33
N TYR A 6 -4.55 8.52 -23.23
CA TYR A 6 -4.07 9.09 -21.96
C TYR A 6 -5.15 9.06 -20.88
N LYS A 7 -6.40 9.45 -21.21
CA LYS A 7 -7.52 9.38 -20.26
C LYS A 7 -7.79 7.96 -19.78
N ILE A 8 -7.81 6.98 -20.69
CA ILE A 8 -8.03 5.57 -20.32
C ILE A 8 -6.90 5.07 -19.42
N LYS A 9 -5.64 5.47 -19.70
CA LYS A 9 -4.50 5.11 -18.85
C LYS A 9 -4.65 5.70 -17.46
N ASP A 10 -4.94 7.00 -17.33
CA ASP A 10 -5.11 7.67 -16.04
C ASP A 10 -6.27 7.07 -15.23
N GLU A 11 -7.39 6.75 -15.88
CA GLU A 11 -8.52 6.09 -15.23
C GLU A 11 -8.15 4.69 -14.72
N ARG A 12 -7.42 3.91 -15.52
CA ARG A 12 -6.95 2.58 -15.11
C ARG A 12 -5.96 2.67 -13.95
N GLU A 13 -5.05 3.63 -13.97
CA GLU A 13 -4.11 3.87 -12.87
C GLU A 13 -4.83 4.28 -11.59
N ALA A 14 -5.83 5.18 -11.68
CA ALA A 14 -6.65 5.58 -10.54
C ALA A 14 -7.45 4.40 -9.96
N ILE A 15 -8.04 3.54 -10.81
CA ILE A 15 -8.77 2.35 -10.38
C ILE A 15 -7.83 1.36 -9.70
N GLN A 16 -6.64 1.12 -10.26
CA GLN A 16 -5.63 0.25 -9.65
C GLN A 16 -5.21 0.79 -8.28
N LYS A 17 -4.84 2.08 -8.19
CA LYS A 17 -4.45 2.71 -6.92
C LYS A 17 -5.55 2.55 -5.87
N LYS A 18 -6.81 2.82 -6.22
CA LYS A 18 -7.95 2.67 -5.30
C LYS A 18 -8.17 1.21 -4.87
N THR A 19 -8.00 0.27 -5.79
CA THR A 19 -8.16 -1.16 -5.51
C THR A 19 -7.08 -1.65 -4.55
N PHE A 20 -5.81 -1.33 -4.82
CA PHE A 20 -4.70 -1.68 -3.95
C PHE A 20 -4.81 -1.01 -2.59
N THR A 21 -5.17 0.28 -2.52
CA THR A 21 -5.36 1.00 -1.25
C THR A 21 -6.40 0.30 -0.37
N LYS A 22 -7.56 -0.06 -0.93
CA LYS A 22 -8.60 -0.81 -0.21
C LYS A 22 -8.13 -2.20 0.24
N TRP A 23 -7.40 -2.90 -0.62
CA TRP A 23 -6.87 -4.22 -0.31
C TRP A 23 -5.85 -4.17 0.82
N VAL A 24 -4.95 -3.19 0.80
CA VAL A 24 -3.98 -2.96 1.88
C VAL A 24 -4.70 -2.64 3.18
N ASN A 25 -5.67 -1.70 3.18
CA ASN A 25 -6.43 -1.36 4.39
C ASN A 25 -7.23 -2.53 4.96
N LYS A 26 -7.76 -3.41 4.11
CA LYS A 26 -8.43 -4.64 4.56
C LYS A 26 -7.51 -5.52 5.41
N HIS A 27 -6.22 -5.58 5.07
CA HIS A 27 -5.24 -6.37 5.82
C HIS A 27 -4.67 -5.61 7.01
N LEU A 28 -4.26 -4.35 6.82
CA LEU A 28 -3.67 -3.52 7.86
C LEU A 28 -4.62 -3.24 9.05
N LYS A 29 -5.94 -3.32 8.83
CA LYS A 29 -6.92 -3.25 9.93
C LYS A 29 -6.66 -4.30 11.02
N LYS A 30 -6.11 -5.47 10.68
CA LYS A 30 -5.72 -6.52 11.66
C LYS A 30 -4.55 -6.10 12.54
N ALA A 31 -3.75 -5.14 12.10
CA ALA A 31 -2.61 -4.56 12.82
C ALA A 31 -2.92 -3.15 13.37
N ASN A 32 -4.18 -2.71 13.33
CA ASN A 32 -4.62 -1.36 13.72
C ASN A 32 -3.87 -0.24 12.96
N ARG A 33 -3.62 -0.43 11.66
CA ARG A 33 -3.00 0.55 10.77
C ARG A 33 -3.90 0.81 9.55
N GLU A 34 -3.73 1.97 8.93
CA GLU A 34 -4.46 2.40 7.74
C GLU A 34 -3.53 3.28 6.88
N ILE A 35 -3.74 3.24 5.57
CA ILE A 35 -3.08 4.10 4.59
C ILE A 35 -4.12 4.91 3.81
N PHE A 36 -3.75 6.13 3.43
CA PHE A 36 -4.55 7.07 2.63
C PHE A 36 -3.97 7.23 1.22
N ASP A 37 -2.64 7.25 1.09
CA ASP A 37 -1.94 7.26 -0.18
C ASP A 37 -0.99 6.07 -0.31
N LEU A 38 -1.27 5.19 -1.28
CA LEU A 38 -0.50 3.98 -1.53
C LEU A 38 1.01 4.24 -1.75
N PHE A 39 1.39 5.34 -2.40
CA PHE A 39 2.78 5.59 -2.78
C PHE A 39 3.57 6.31 -1.71
N ASP A 40 2.92 7.14 -0.90
CA ASP A 40 3.57 7.87 0.19
C ASP A 40 3.61 7.02 1.46
N ASP A 41 2.48 6.39 1.84
CA ASP A 41 2.37 5.69 3.12
C ASP A 41 3.06 4.32 3.16
N LEU A 42 3.45 3.77 1.99
CA LEU A 42 4.28 2.56 1.92
C LEU A 42 5.77 2.88 1.74
N ARG A 43 6.15 4.15 1.54
CA ARG A 43 7.51 4.55 1.14
C ARG A 43 8.55 4.28 2.22
N ASP A 44 8.21 4.51 3.48
CA ASP A 44 9.10 4.31 4.63
C ASP A 44 9.27 2.82 5.00
N GLY A 45 8.52 1.92 4.34
CA GLY A 45 8.55 0.49 4.58
C GLY A 45 7.81 0.04 5.85
N LEU A 46 7.40 0.93 6.76
CA LEU A 46 6.80 0.53 8.03
C LEU A 46 5.45 -0.15 7.82
N ASN A 47 4.58 0.44 7.01
CA ASN A 47 3.28 -0.15 6.68
C ASN A 47 3.43 -1.40 5.79
N LEU A 48 4.46 -1.42 4.92
CA LEU A 48 4.77 -2.58 4.10
C LEU A 48 5.18 -3.78 4.97
N ILE A 49 6.03 -3.59 5.98
CA ILE A 49 6.41 -4.64 6.94
C ILE A 49 5.16 -5.18 7.64
N SER A 50 4.29 -4.31 8.17
CA SER A 50 3.06 -4.76 8.84
C SER A 50 2.10 -5.49 7.90
N LEU A 51 2.02 -5.09 6.64
CA LEU A 51 1.24 -5.80 5.62
C LEU A 51 1.80 -7.20 5.38
N LEU A 52 3.13 -7.33 5.24
CA LEU A 52 3.80 -8.62 5.06
C LEU A 52 3.58 -9.53 6.27
N GLU A 53 3.75 -9.03 7.50
CA GLU A 53 3.48 -9.79 8.73
C GLU A 53 2.04 -10.34 8.79
N VAL A 54 1.07 -9.53 8.37
CA VAL A 54 -0.35 -9.94 8.33
C VAL A 54 -0.60 -11.01 7.26
N LEU A 55 0.07 -10.92 6.10
CA LEU A 55 -0.12 -11.84 4.99
C LEU A 55 0.58 -13.18 5.21
N SER A 56 1.81 -13.17 5.73
CA SER A 56 2.58 -14.39 6.01
C SER A 56 2.21 -15.04 7.34
N SER A 57 1.57 -14.30 8.26
CA SER A 57 1.39 -14.71 9.65
C SER A 57 2.72 -14.91 10.40
N GLU A 58 3.79 -14.26 9.94
CA GLU A 58 5.12 -14.29 10.55
C GLU A 58 5.51 -12.92 11.10
N LYS A 59 6.41 -12.90 12.08
CA LYS A 59 7.01 -11.66 12.60
C LYS A 59 8.29 -11.36 11.83
N LEU A 60 8.38 -10.14 11.29
CA LEU A 60 9.56 -9.70 10.54
C LEU A 60 10.50 -8.89 11.45
N PRO A 61 11.83 -9.02 11.27
CA PRO A 61 12.79 -8.19 11.97
C PRO A 61 12.59 -6.72 11.57
N ARG A 62 12.59 -5.84 12.56
CA ARG A 62 12.58 -4.39 12.36
C ARG A 62 14.00 -3.89 12.61
N GLU A 63 14.51 -3.08 11.70
CA GLU A 63 15.75 -2.36 11.95
C GLU A 63 15.52 -1.48 13.17
N LYS A 64 16.23 -1.76 14.27
CA LYS A 64 16.20 -0.89 15.44
C LYS A 64 17.02 0.32 15.04
N GLU A 65 16.43 1.52 15.04
CA GLU A 65 17.25 2.73 15.09
C GLU A 65 18.21 2.56 16.27
N VAL A 66 19.50 2.49 15.96
CA VAL A 66 20.55 2.44 16.96
C VAL A 66 20.53 3.82 17.60
N LEU A 67 20.10 3.88 18.86
CA LEU A 67 20.14 5.11 19.68
C LEU A 67 21.57 5.63 19.81
#